data_AF-A0A973BGT4-F1
#
_entry.id   AF-A0A973BGT4-F1
#
_cell.length_a   1.000
_cell.length_b   1.000
_cell.length_c   1.000
_cell.angle_alpha   90.00
_cell.angle_beta   90.00
_cell.angle_gamma   90.00
#
_symmetry.space_group_name_H-M   'P 1'
#
loop_
_entity.id
_entity.type
_entity.pdbx_description
1 polymer ?
#
loop_
_entity_poly.entity_id
_entity_poly.type
_entity_poly.pdbx_seq_one_letter_code
_entity_poly.pdbx_strand_id
1 'polypeptide(L)'
;MTALNTYSTARAYAQSAFAMMIGDARISLQNDLTFFLSFHLLIGFSMELYLKTVLLHQGVSEKTLKSFEFRHNLRNLYEEAKSKGFYATDCEVLVSYLHEKHKAHEFRYMKDDASYDAMRLDYVFDILSAVDVAVDKLIGARALHGLDSDGAWNFPTDRAMWRYS
;
A
#
# COMPACT_ATOMS: atom_id res chain seq x y z
N MET A 1 3.46 -2.20 18.77
CA MET A 1 3.39 -3.04 17.55
C MET A 1 4.82 -3.27 17.05
N THR A 2 5.21 -4.50 16.76
CA THR A 2 6.54 -4.81 16.19
C THR A 2 6.55 -4.53 14.69
N ALA A 3 7.73 -4.31 14.10
CA ALA A 3 7.88 -4.17 12.65
C ALA A 3 7.26 -5.35 11.89
N LEU A 4 7.46 -6.59 12.39
CA LEU A 4 6.89 -7.80 11.77
C LEU A 4 5.35 -7.81 11.80
N ASN A 5 4.73 -7.44 12.92
CA ASN A 5 3.26 -7.39 12.99
C ASN A 5 2.68 -6.30 12.08
N THR A 6 3.36 -5.15 12.01
CA THR A 6 2.99 -4.05 11.11
C THR A 6 3.12 -4.48 9.64
N TYR A 7 4.19 -5.17 9.27
CA TYR A 7 4.41 -5.73 7.94
C TYR A 7 3.32 -6.72 7.55
N SER A 8 3.04 -7.72 8.40
CA SER A 8 2.01 -8.72 8.12
C SER A 8 0.63 -8.08 7.91
N THR A 9 0.33 -7.02 8.65
CA THR A 9 -0.93 -6.27 8.47
C THR A 9 -0.92 -5.47 7.15
N ALA A 10 0.19 -4.80 6.81
CA ALA A 10 0.35 -4.10 5.55
C ALA A 10 0.08 -5.04 4.36
N ARG A 11 0.67 -6.23 4.43
CA ARG A 11 0.54 -7.28 3.42
C ARG A 11 -0.89 -7.79 3.32
N ALA A 12 -1.55 -8.05 4.44
CA ALA A 12 -2.95 -8.49 4.47
C ALA A 12 -3.89 -7.46 3.80
N TYR A 13 -3.65 -6.15 3.97
CA TYR A 13 -4.43 -5.12 3.28
C TYR A 13 -4.17 -5.08 1.78
N ALA A 14 -2.90 -5.18 1.33
CA ALA A 14 -2.58 -5.31 -0.09
C ALA A 14 -3.24 -6.56 -0.71
N GLN A 15 -3.20 -7.70 -0.01
CA GLN A 15 -3.82 -8.95 -0.46
C GLN A 15 -5.33 -8.84 -0.56
N SER A 16 -5.95 -8.17 0.41
CA SER A 16 -7.39 -7.95 0.42
C SER A 16 -7.82 -7.01 -0.72
N ALA A 17 -7.05 -5.96 -0.98
CA ALA A 17 -7.27 -5.07 -2.12
C ALA A 17 -7.15 -5.83 -3.45
N PHE A 18 -6.12 -6.67 -3.58
CA PHE A 18 -5.93 -7.52 -4.75
C PHE A 18 -7.09 -8.50 -4.96
N ALA A 19 -7.45 -9.29 -3.94
CA ALA A 19 -8.55 -10.24 -4.00
C ALA A 19 -9.89 -9.57 -4.38
N MET A 20 -10.13 -8.35 -3.87
CA MET A 20 -11.29 -7.54 -4.25
C MET A 20 -11.27 -7.17 -5.73
N MET A 21 -10.10 -6.82 -6.29
CA MET A 21 -9.96 -6.42 -7.69
C MET A 21 -9.95 -7.60 -8.68
N ILE A 22 -9.69 -8.83 -8.23
CA ILE A 22 -9.73 -10.02 -9.11
C ILE A 22 -10.95 -10.90 -8.90
N GLY A 23 -11.80 -10.60 -7.91
CA GLY A 23 -12.96 -11.43 -7.60
C GLY A 23 -14.07 -11.36 -8.66
N ASP A 24 -14.74 -12.48 -8.89
CA ASP A 24 -15.85 -12.60 -9.85
C ASP A 24 -16.96 -11.58 -9.62
N ALA A 25 -17.20 -11.21 -8.36
CA ALA A 25 -18.16 -10.17 -8.00
C ALA A 25 -17.85 -8.84 -8.69
N ARG A 26 -16.57 -8.45 -8.81
CA ARG A 26 -16.18 -7.24 -9.55
C ARG A 26 -16.43 -7.38 -11.04
N ILE A 27 -16.07 -8.53 -11.61
CA ILE A 27 -16.22 -8.79 -13.05
C ILE A 27 -17.70 -8.67 -13.48
N SER A 28 -18.62 -9.05 -12.58
CA SER A 28 -20.06 -8.97 -12.82
C SER A 28 -20.64 -7.55 -12.87
N LEU A 29 -19.94 -6.55 -12.35
CA LEU A 29 -20.37 -5.14 -12.37
C LEU A 29 -19.92 -4.43 -13.64
N GLN A 30 -20.66 -3.40 -14.08
CA GLN A 30 -20.33 -2.63 -15.31
C GLN A 30 -19.01 -1.85 -15.20
N ASN A 31 -18.66 -1.38 -14.00
CA ASN A 31 -17.45 -0.62 -13.73
C ASN A 31 -16.96 -0.87 -12.28
N ASP A 32 -15.86 -0.24 -11.90
CA ASP A 32 -15.21 -0.46 -10.61
C ASP A 32 -15.60 0.56 -9.53
N LEU A 33 -16.57 1.44 -9.79
CA LEU A 33 -16.95 2.52 -8.87
C LEU A 33 -17.37 1.99 -7.50
N THR A 34 -18.07 0.85 -7.47
CA THR A 34 -18.51 0.19 -6.23
C THR A 34 -17.35 -0.15 -5.29
N PHE A 35 -16.17 -0.46 -5.84
CA PHE A 35 -15.01 -0.83 -5.05
C PHE A 35 -14.03 0.32 -4.87
N PHE A 36 -14.21 1.44 -5.57
CA PHE A 36 -13.23 2.52 -5.64
C PHE A 36 -12.77 2.97 -4.25
N LEU A 37 -13.70 3.34 -3.36
CA LEU A 37 -13.36 3.81 -2.02
C LEU A 37 -12.67 2.74 -1.18
N SER A 38 -13.22 1.52 -1.18
CA SER A 38 -12.68 0.40 -0.39
C SER A 38 -11.29 -0.01 -0.85
N PHE A 39 -11.07 -0.05 -2.17
CA PHE A 39 -9.76 -0.32 -2.76
C PHE A 39 -8.74 0.74 -2.32
N HIS A 40 -9.03 2.03 -2.52
CA HIS A 40 -8.13 3.11 -2.16
C HIS A 40 -7.85 3.19 -0.66
N LEU A 41 -8.84 2.89 0.17
CA LEU A 41 -8.68 2.79 1.62
C LEU A 41 -7.68 1.70 2.00
N LEU A 42 -7.81 0.51 1.41
CA LEU A 42 -6.93 -0.63 1.71
C LEU A 42 -5.50 -0.38 1.25
N ILE A 43 -5.29 0.12 0.02
CA ILE A 43 -3.94 0.41 -0.47
C ILE A 43 -3.30 1.59 0.27
N GLY A 44 -4.10 2.60 0.68
CA GLY A 44 -3.63 3.71 1.52
C GLY A 44 -3.11 3.24 2.87
N PHE A 45 -3.86 2.39 3.57
CA PHE A 45 -3.39 1.79 4.82
C PHE A 45 -2.25 0.79 4.63
N SER A 46 -2.24 0.03 3.54
CA SER A 46 -1.14 -0.87 3.22
C SER A 46 0.17 -0.09 3.07
N MET A 47 0.17 0.97 2.27
CA MET A 47 1.32 1.87 2.11
C MET A 47 1.75 2.52 3.43
N GLU A 48 0.80 3.00 4.24
CA GLU A 48 1.11 3.57 5.56
C GLU A 48 1.85 2.56 6.44
N LEU A 49 1.38 1.32 6.48
CA LEU A 49 1.95 0.27 7.31
C LEU A 49 3.29 -0.26 6.78
N TYR A 50 3.49 -0.34 5.47
CA TYR A 50 4.80 -0.65 4.89
C TYR A 50 5.84 0.40 5.29
N LEU A 51 5.54 1.69 5.13
CA LEU A 51 6.46 2.76 5.51
C LEU A 51 6.72 2.79 7.02
N LYS A 52 5.69 2.57 7.84
CA LYS A 52 5.86 2.43 9.30
C LYS A 52 6.71 1.22 9.67
N THR A 53 6.60 0.11 8.95
CA THR A 53 7.42 -1.08 9.15
C THR A 53 8.91 -0.75 8.97
N VAL A 54 9.25 -0.07 7.88
CA VAL A 54 10.62 0.40 7.59
C VAL A 54 11.13 1.24 8.76
N LEU A 55 10.36 2.25 9.17
CA LEU A 55 10.76 3.17 10.23
C LEU A 55 10.89 2.49 11.59
N LEU A 56 9.99 1.57 11.94
CA LEU A 56 10.06 0.76 13.16
C LEU A 56 11.33 -0.12 13.15
N HIS A 57 11.62 -0.76 12.02
CA HIS A 57 12.83 -1.58 11.88
C HIS A 57 14.11 -0.75 12.05
N GLN A 58 14.08 0.51 11.62
CA GLN A 58 15.19 1.47 11.77
C GLN A 58 15.19 2.21 13.13
N GLY A 59 14.39 1.75 14.10
CA GLY A 59 14.42 2.25 15.47
C GLY A 59 13.54 3.47 15.77
N VAL A 60 12.71 3.93 14.83
CA VAL A 60 11.72 4.99 15.11
C VAL A 60 10.64 4.43 16.02
N SER A 61 10.36 5.13 17.12
CA SER A 61 9.40 4.65 18.11
C SER A 61 7.96 4.67 17.58
N GLU A 62 7.14 3.71 18.03
CA GLU A 62 5.70 3.70 17.74
C GLU A 62 5.01 4.99 18.21
N LYS A 63 5.47 5.58 19.32
CA LYS A 63 4.96 6.86 19.81
C LYS A 63 5.18 7.97 18.79
N THR A 64 6.35 8.04 18.18
CA THR A 64 6.67 8.99 17.10
C THR A 64 5.78 8.76 15.89
N LEU A 65 5.62 7.51 15.45
CA LEU A 65 4.80 7.17 14.27
C LEU A 65 3.28 7.39 14.46
N LYS A 66 2.84 7.59 15.71
CA LYS A 66 1.46 7.96 16.07
C LYS A 66 1.26 9.47 16.25
N SER A 67 2.32 10.28 16.15
CA SER A 67 2.22 11.72 16.24
C SER A 67 1.41 12.30 15.08
N PHE A 68 0.91 13.53 15.23
CA PHE A 68 0.20 14.24 14.17
C PHE A 68 1.03 14.42 12.89
N GLU A 69 2.35 14.45 13.02
CA GLU A 69 3.27 14.59 11.91
C GLU A 69 3.26 13.38 10.98
N PHE A 70 3.18 12.17 11.56
CA PHE A 70 3.29 10.91 10.82
C PHE A 70 1.97 10.16 10.64
N ARG A 71 0.99 10.35 11.53
CA ARG A 71 -0.29 9.61 11.44
C ARG A 71 -1.00 9.94 10.14
N HIS A 72 -1.26 8.91 9.33
CA HIS A 72 -1.93 9.03 8.02
C HIS A 72 -1.23 9.97 7.03
N ASN A 73 0.03 10.35 7.28
CA ASN A 73 0.78 11.25 6.42
C ASN A 73 1.80 10.44 5.62
N LEU A 74 1.34 9.89 4.49
CA LEU A 74 2.18 9.06 3.61
C LEU A 74 3.45 9.80 3.13
N ARG A 75 3.35 11.10 2.82
CA ARG A 75 4.50 11.90 2.40
C ARG A 75 5.57 11.97 3.49
N ASN A 76 5.21 12.36 4.71
CA ASN A 76 6.19 12.43 5.80
C ASN A 76 6.78 11.05 6.15
N LEU A 77 5.97 10.00 6.13
CA LEU A 77 6.44 8.64 6.33
C LEU A 77 7.45 8.22 5.25
N TYR A 78 7.16 8.53 3.99
CA TYR A 78 8.05 8.21 2.87
C TYR A 78 9.34 9.01 2.90
N GLU A 79 9.28 10.32 3.13
CA GLU A 79 10.48 11.16 3.23
C GLU A 79 11.39 10.73 4.39
N GLU A 80 10.82 10.37 5.56
CA GLU A 80 11.61 9.86 6.68
C GLU A 80 12.18 8.46 6.40
N ALA A 81 11.45 7.60 5.66
CA ALA A 81 11.97 6.29 5.26
C ALA A 81 13.12 6.45 4.24
N LYS A 82 12.95 7.34 3.26
CA LYS A 82 13.93 7.69 2.23
C LYS A 82 15.19 8.31 2.84
N SER A 83 15.04 9.20 3.83
CA SER A 83 16.18 9.80 4.55
C SER A 83 17.02 8.75 5.30
N LYS A 84 16.42 7.60 5.63
CA LYS A 84 17.08 6.43 6.23
C LYS A 84 17.46 5.35 5.21
N GLY A 85 17.46 5.67 3.91
CA GLY A 85 17.96 4.81 2.85
C GLY A 85 16.97 3.77 2.30
N PHE A 86 15.67 3.89 2.58
CA PHE A 86 14.67 3.04 1.93
C PHE A 86 14.37 3.53 0.50
N TYR A 87 14.42 2.59 -0.45
CA TYR A 87 14.06 2.82 -1.85
C TYR A 87 13.29 1.62 -2.39
N ALA A 88 12.18 1.90 -3.06
CA ALA A 88 11.39 0.92 -3.81
C ALA A 88 10.90 1.58 -5.11
N THR A 89 10.86 0.80 -6.19
CA THR A 89 10.47 1.28 -7.52
C THR A 89 9.11 1.98 -7.47
N ASP A 90 9.06 3.22 -7.96
CA ASP A 90 7.86 4.05 -8.11
C ASP A 90 7.01 4.24 -6.83
N CYS A 91 7.58 3.95 -5.65
CA CYS A 91 6.92 4.14 -4.36
C CYS A 91 6.44 5.59 -4.16
N GLU A 92 7.25 6.57 -4.57
CA GLU A 92 6.93 8.00 -4.52
C GLU A 92 5.69 8.36 -5.36
N VAL A 93 5.48 7.66 -6.48
CA VAL A 93 4.32 7.88 -7.36
C VAL A 93 3.04 7.48 -6.63
N LEU A 94 3.02 6.28 -6.04
CA LEU A 94 1.85 5.79 -5.30
C LEU A 94 1.61 6.59 -4.01
N VAL A 95 2.67 7.01 -3.31
CA VAL A 95 2.58 7.92 -2.16
C VAL A 95 1.93 9.23 -2.57
N SER A 96 2.40 9.86 -3.65
CA SER A 96 1.89 11.14 -4.14
C SER A 96 0.42 11.03 -4.57
N TYR A 97 0.05 9.92 -5.20
CA TYR A 97 -1.32 9.63 -5.61
C TYR A 97 -2.29 9.51 -4.42
N LEU A 98 -1.88 8.82 -3.35
CA LEU A 98 -2.76 8.52 -2.22
C LEU A 98 -2.76 9.59 -1.13
N HIS A 99 -1.68 10.38 -1.00
CA HIS A 99 -1.37 11.15 0.20
C HIS A 99 -2.50 12.06 0.68
N GLU A 100 -2.98 12.98 -0.18
CA GLU A 100 -3.93 14.01 0.22
C GLU A 100 -5.25 13.40 0.71
N LYS A 101 -5.80 12.47 -0.07
CA LYS A 101 -7.07 11.79 0.22
C LYS A 101 -6.98 10.85 1.41
N HIS A 102 -5.86 10.15 1.57
CA HIS A 102 -5.62 9.26 2.72
C HIS A 102 -5.50 10.07 4.02
N LYS A 103 -4.72 11.15 4.00
CA LYS A 103 -4.53 12.06 5.15
C LYS A 103 -5.84 12.71 5.58
N ALA A 104 -6.66 13.14 4.62
CA ALA A 104 -7.96 13.77 4.86
C ALA A 104 -9.10 12.77 5.12
N HIS A 105 -8.82 11.45 5.10
CA HIS A 105 -9.81 10.39 5.27
C HIS A 105 -10.93 10.36 4.23
N GLU A 106 -10.69 10.92 3.05
CA GLU A 106 -11.69 11.07 1.97
C GLU A 106 -12.08 9.74 1.33
N PHE A 107 -11.29 8.68 1.51
CA PHE A 107 -11.66 7.31 1.12
C PHE A 107 -12.67 6.67 2.08
N ARG A 108 -12.94 7.29 3.24
CA ARG A 108 -13.98 6.88 4.19
C ARG A 108 -15.20 7.80 4.16
N TYR A 109 -14.95 9.09 4.00
CA TYR A 109 -15.97 10.13 4.00
C TYR A 109 -15.83 10.95 2.73
N MET A 110 -16.62 10.56 1.71
CA MET A 110 -16.64 11.28 0.44
C MET A 110 -17.08 12.72 0.67
N LYS A 111 -16.42 13.66 0.00
CA LYS A 111 -16.82 15.07 -0.01
C LYS A 111 -17.59 15.36 -1.30
N ASP A 112 -18.56 16.27 -1.21
CA ASP A 112 -19.47 16.60 -2.31
C ASP A 112 -18.75 17.17 -3.55
N ASP A 113 -17.58 17.79 -3.35
CA ASP A 113 -16.76 18.46 -4.37
C ASP A 113 -15.45 17.73 -4.71
N ALA A 114 -15.25 16.51 -4.20
CA ALA A 114 -14.02 15.77 -4.41
C ALA A 114 -13.98 15.11 -5.81
N SER A 115 -12.92 15.42 -6.56
CA SER A 115 -12.49 14.58 -7.68
C SER A 115 -11.57 13.47 -7.18
N TYR A 116 -11.70 12.30 -7.80
CA TYR A 116 -10.88 11.13 -7.52
C TYR A 116 -10.28 10.63 -8.83
N ASP A 117 -8.97 10.79 -8.97
CA ASP A 117 -8.25 10.29 -10.13
C ASP A 117 -8.13 8.77 -10.04
N ALA A 118 -8.20 8.09 -11.18
CA ALA A 118 -7.95 6.66 -11.27
C ALA A 118 -6.53 6.41 -11.79
N MET A 119 -5.75 5.62 -11.04
CA MET A 119 -4.52 5.03 -11.54
C MET A 119 -4.81 3.65 -12.11
N ARG A 120 -4.09 3.24 -13.16
CA ARG A 120 -4.21 1.89 -13.70
C ARG A 120 -3.91 0.85 -12.62
N LEU A 121 -4.83 -0.10 -12.44
CA LEU A 121 -4.75 -1.10 -11.37
C LEU A 121 -3.51 -1.99 -11.49
N ASP A 122 -3.12 -2.39 -12.71
CA ASP A 122 -1.90 -3.17 -12.94
C ASP A 122 -0.67 -2.44 -12.41
N TYR A 123 -0.55 -1.15 -12.73
CA TYR A 123 0.55 -0.32 -12.25
C TYR A 123 0.53 -0.12 -10.72
N VAL A 124 -0.65 0.04 -10.10
CA VAL A 124 -0.76 0.11 -8.63
C VAL A 124 -0.22 -1.17 -7.99
N PHE A 125 -0.58 -2.35 -8.51
CA PHE A 125 -0.11 -3.62 -7.96
C PHE A 125 1.36 -3.89 -8.25
N ASP A 126 1.90 -3.44 -9.38
CA ASP A 126 3.35 -3.50 -9.65
C ASP A 126 4.14 -2.69 -8.60
N ILE A 127 3.68 -1.47 -8.27
CA ILE A 127 4.31 -0.64 -7.22
C ILE A 127 4.19 -1.31 -5.85
N LEU A 128 3.00 -1.82 -5.48
CA LEU A 128 2.81 -2.51 -4.20
C LEU A 128 3.69 -3.77 -4.09
N SER A 129 3.88 -4.50 -5.18
CA SER A 129 4.80 -5.64 -5.26
C SER A 129 6.23 -5.22 -4.95
N ALA A 130 6.71 -4.15 -5.61
CA ALA A 130 8.06 -3.64 -5.43
C ALA A 130 8.29 -3.14 -4.00
N VAL A 131 7.30 -2.47 -3.40
CA VAL A 131 7.35 -2.03 -2.00
C VAL A 131 7.41 -3.23 -1.05
N ASP A 132 6.53 -4.23 -1.20
CA ASP A 132 6.54 -5.42 -0.35
C ASP A 132 7.90 -6.14 -0.39
N VAL A 133 8.45 -6.38 -1.59
CA VAL A 133 9.75 -7.03 -1.77
C VAL A 133 10.87 -6.22 -1.10
N ALA A 134 10.86 -4.90 -1.26
CA ALA A 134 11.87 -4.02 -0.65
C ALA A 134 11.79 -4.02 0.88
N VAL A 135 10.57 -3.97 1.45
CA VAL A 135 10.36 -4.02 2.90
C VAL A 135 10.72 -5.38 3.47
N ASP A 136 10.31 -6.46 2.81
CA ASP A 136 10.60 -7.84 3.21
C ASP A 136 12.12 -8.09 3.29
N LYS A 137 12.84 -7.68 2.23
CA LYS A 137 14.31 -7.76 2.17
C LYS A 137 14.97 -6.95 3.28
N LEU A 138 14.43 -5.77 3.59
CA LEU A 138 14.98 -4.91 4.64
C LEU A 138 14.83 -5.55 6.03
N ILE A 139 13.64 -6.07 6.36
CA ILE A 139 13.36 -6.56 7.71
C ILE A 139 13.67 -8.04 7.92
N GLY A 140 14.01 -8.77 6.84
CA GLY A 140 14.29 -10.21 6.87
C GLY A 140 13.06 -11.06 7.18
N ALA A 141 11.85 -10.61 6.85
CA ALA A 141 10.62 -11.29 7.27
C ALA A 141 10.49 -12.71 6.71
N ARG A 142 10.84 -12.96 5.43
CA ARG A 142 10.83 -14.33 4.87
C ARG A 142 11.83 -15.27 5.54
N ALA A 143 13.02 -14.79 5.89
CA ALA A 143 14.00 -15.57 6.65
C ALA A 143 13.47 -15.96 8.04
N LEU A 144 12.70 -15.06 8.68
CA LEU A 144 12.04 -15.34 9.97
C LEU A 144 10.90 -16.37 9.87
N HIS A 145 10.34 -16.58 8.67
CA HIS A 145 9.27 -17.55 8.41
C HIS A 145 9.72 -18.81 7.66
N GLY A 146 11.03 -18.97 7.39
CA GLY A 146 11.57 -20.13 6.69
C GLY A 146 11.14 -20.25 5.23
N LEU A 147 10.83 -19.12 4.57
CA LEU A 147 10.48 -19.05 3.15
C LEU A 147 11.69 -18.60 2.32
N ASP A 148 11.92 -19.25 1.18
CA ASP A 148 12.99 -18.91 0.24
C ASP A 148 12.83 -17.48 -0.34
N SER A 149 13.94 -16.87 -0.73
CA SER A 149 14.05 -15.45 -1.14
C SER A 149 13.29 -15.08 -2.42
N ASP A 150 12.84 -16.04 -3.22
CA ASP A 150 12.53 -15.81 -4.63
C ASP A 150 11.04 -15.51 -4.93
N GLY A 151 10.17 -15.50 -3.93
CA GLY A 151 8.74 -15.32 -4.14
C GLY A 151 8.28 -13.87 -4.24
N ALA A 152 8.59 -13.13 -5.31
CA ALA A 152 7.80 -11.92 -5.61
C ALA A 152 6.29 -12.28 -5.63
N TRP A 153 5.41 -11.31 -5.41
CA TRP A 153 3.99 -11.59 -5.58
C TRP A 153 3.73 -12.10 -7.00
N ASN A 154 3.12 -13.29 -7.11
CA ASN A 154 2.57 -13.76 -8.37
C ASN A 154 1.25 -13.03 -8.62
N PHE A 155 1.33 -11.73 -8.96
CA PHE A 155 0.20 -11.03 -9.53
C PHE A 155 -0.04 -11.57 -10.95
N PRO A 156 -1.28 -11.88 -11.33
CA PRO A 156 -1.59 -12.31 -12.68
C PRO A 156 -1.27 -11.16 -13.65
N THR A 157 -0.38 -11.44 -14.60
CA THR A 157 0.05 -10.52 -15.66
C THR A 157 -1.00 -10.33 -16.75
N ASP A 158 -2.16 -10.97 -16.63
CA ASP A 158 -3.21 -10.91 -17.64
C ASP A 158 -3.86 -9.53 -17.66
N ARG A 159 -3.45 -8.74 -18.66
CA ARG A 159 -3.95 -7.40 -18.95
C ARG A 159 -5.45 -7.36 -19.22
N ALA A 160 -6.08 -8.48 -19.57
CA ALA A 160 -7.52 -8.54 -19.81
C ALA A 160 -8.37 -8.35 -18.54
N MET A 161 -7.81 -8.58 -17.34
CA MET A 161 -8.51 -8.41 -16.06
C MET A 161 -8.53 -6.96 -15.56
N TRP A 162 -7.63 -6.13 -16.09
CA TRP A 162 -7.45 -4.74 -15.67
C TRP A 162 -8.25 -3.84 -16.62
N ARG A 163 -9.40 -3.36 -16.13
CA ARG A 163 -10.19 -2.37 -16.87
C ARG A 163 -9.37 -1.10 -16.97
N TYR A 164 -9.07 -0.68 -18.20
CA TYR A 164 -8.50 0.60 -18.49
C TYR A 164 -9.66 1.58 -18.59
N SER A 165 -9.79 2.47 -17.60
CA SER A 165 -10.73 3.59 -17.64
C SER A 165 -10.45 4.47 -18.85
#